data_AF-A0A151MLV4-F1
#
_entry.id   AF-A0A151MLV4-F1
#
_cell.length_a   1.000
_cell.length_b   1.000
_cell.length_c   1.000
_cell.angle_alpha   90.00
_cell.angle_beta   90.00
_cell.angle_gamma   90.00
#
_symmetry.space_group_name_H-M   'P 1'
#
loop_
_entity.id
_entity.type
_entity.pdbx_description
1 polymer ?
#
loop_
_entity_poly.entity_id
_entity_poly.type
_entity_poly.pdbx_seq_one_letter_code
_entity_poly.pdbx_strand_id
1 'polypeptide(L)'
;MSVTGVREFTCETCGKSFKRKNHLEVHRRTHTGETPLQCEICGYQCRQRASLNWHMKKHRGELHYPFPCELCGKRFERLDSVKFHKLKSHPEPKPP
;
A
#
# COMPACT_ATOMS: atom_id res chain seq x y z
N MET A 1 -13.26 12.12 27.93
CA MET A 1 -12.06 12.55 27.19
C MET A 1 -11.44 11.32 26.56
N SER A 2 -11.63 11.14 25.25
CA SER A 2 -11.10 9.98 24.53
C SER A 2 -9.60 10.18 24.33
N VAL A 3 -8.76 9.37 24.96
CA VAL A 3 -7.32 9.35 24.63
C VAL A 3 -7.20 8.86 23.20
N THR A 4 -7.05 9.80 22.27
CA THR A 4 -6.78 9.52 20.87
C THR A 4 -5.50 8.72 20.78
N GLY A 5 -5.60 7.47 20.33
CA GLY A 5 -4.54 6.47 20.33
C GLY A 5 -3.17 7.06 20.01
N VAL A 6 -2.34 7.16 21.05
CA VAL A 6 -1.02 7.77 21.01
C VAL A 6 -0.20 7.02 19.96
N ARG A 7 0.33 7.74 18.96
CA ARG A 7 1.30 7.18 18.01
C ARG A 7 2.66 7.19 18.70
N GLU A 8 2.93 6.18 19.53
CA GLU A 8 4.09 6.14 20.41
C GLU A 8 5.39 5.80 19.69
N PHE A 9 5.33 5.16 18.52
CA PHE A 9 6.51 4.64 17.85
C PHE A 9 6.96 5.57 16.73
N THR A 10 7.97 6.40 17.01
CA THR A 10 8.50 7.37 16.04
C THR A 10 9.78 6.87 15.38
N CYS A 11 9.88 7.07 14.06
CA CYS A 11 11.09 6.80 13.31
C CYS A 11 12.09 7.94 13.50
N GLU A 12 13.24 7.65 14.10
CA GLU A 12 14.28 8.64 14.34
C GLU A 12 14.88 9.21 13.05
N THR A 13 14.88 8.44 11.96
CA THR A 13 15.44 8.87 10.68
C THR A 13 14.60 9.92 9.96
N CYS A 14 13.27 9.89 10.10
CA CYS A 14 12.37 10.75 9.32
C CYS A 14 11.21 11.37 10.12
N GLY A 15 11.17 11.15 11.43
CA GLY A 15 10.15 11.67 12.33
C GLY A 15 8.75 11.06 12.18
N LYS A 16 8.53 10.08 11.29
CA LYS A 16 7.20 9.47 11.10
C LYS A 16 6.78 8.63 12.31
N SER A 17 5.58 8.87 12.83
CA SER A 17 5.03 8.13 13.97
C SER A 17 4.00 7.08 13.57
N PHE A 18 4.03 5.95 14.26
CA PHE A 18 3.20 4.77 14.02
C PHE A 18 2.46 4.37 15.30
N LYS A 19 1.28 3.78 15.13
CA LYS A 19 0.46 3.26 16.25
C LYS A 19 0.98 1.94 16.81
N ARG A 20 1.82 1.22 16.07
CA ARG A 20 2.30 -0.11 16.44
C ARG A 20 3.79 -0.24 16.12
N LYS A 21 4.55 -0.88 17.01
CA LYS A 21 5.98 -1.11 16.86
C LYS A 21 6.33 -1.89 15.60
N ASN A 22 5.56 -2.93 15.26
CA ASN A 22 5.79 -3.73 14.05
C ASN A 22 5.66 -2.89 12.76
N HIS A 23 4.79 -1.88 12.72
CA HIS A 23 4.69 -0.97 11.57
C HIS A 23 5.91 -0.05 11.47
N LEU A 24 6.43 0.43 12.61
CA LEU A 24 7.68 1.19 12.64
C LEU A 24 8.85 0.33 12.14
N GLU A 25 8.97 -0.92 12.60
CA GLU A 25 10.05 -1.83 12.18
C GLU A 25 10.01 -2.07 10.66
N VAL A 26 8.84 -2.41 10.11
CA VAL A 26 8.65 -2.55 8.66
C VAL A 26 8.97 -1.24 7.92
N HIS A 27 8.61 -0.09 8.50
CA HIS A 27 8.95 1.20 7.93
C HIS A 27 10.46 1.44 7.91
N ARG A 28 11.21 1.06 8.94
CA ARG A 28 12.68 1.24 8.96
C ARG A 28 13.36 0.55 7.77
N ARG A 29 12.81 -0.57 7.28
CA ARG A 29 13.28 -1.25 6.07
C ARG A 29 13.18 -0.40 4.80
N THR A 30 12.39 0.68 4.79
CA THR A 30 12.37 1.62 3.65
C THR A 30 13.61 2.50 3.60
N HIS A 31 14.27 2.72 4.73
CA HIS A 31 15.51 3.50 4.80
C HIS A 31 16.74 2.63 4.52
N THR A 32 16.75 1.39 5.01
CA THR A 32 17.87 0.46 4.80
C THR A 32 17.83 -0.25 3.45
N GLY A 33 16.67 -0.26 2.78
CA GLY A 33 16.47 -1.04 1.56
C GLY A 33 16.29 -2.54 1.79
N GLU A 34 16.33 -3.02 3.03
CA GLU A 34 16.22 -4.44 3.37
C GLU A 34 14.91 -5.05 2.86
N THR A 35 15.01 -6.09 2.04
CA THR A 35 13.88 -6.84 1.48
C THR A 35 14.00 -8.32 1.84
N PRO A 36 13.67 -8.71 3.09
CA PRO A 36 13.94 -10.05 3.61
C PRO A 36 13.07 -11.15 2.98
N LEU A 37 12.13 -10.78 2.11
CA LEU A 37 11.20 -11.72 1.49
C LEU A 37 11.45 -11.75 -0.02
N GLN A 38 11.71 -12.94 -0.54
CA GLN A 38 11.95 -13.18 -1.96
C GLN A 38 10.90 -14.13 -2.54
N CYS A 39 10.46 -13.85 -3.76
CA CYS A 39 9.67 -14.76 -4.57
C CYS A 39 10.58 -15.86 -5.11
N GLU A 40 10.22 -17.11 -4.84
CA GLU A 40 10.98 -18.29 -5.31
C GLU A 40 10.79 -18.55 -6.80
N ILE A 41 9.76 -17.98 -7.44
CA ILE A 41 9.47 -18.18 -8.87
C ILE A 41 10.26 -17.21 -9.76
N CYS A 42 10.32 -15.92 -9.40
CA CYS A 42 10.93 -14.89 -10.25
C CYS A 42 12.02 -14.05 -9.57
N GLY A 43 12.37 -14.35 -8.32
CA GLY A 43 13.38 -13.61 -7.57
C GLY A 43 12.94 -12.23 -7.08
N TYR A 44 11.68 -11.81 -7.30
CA TYR A 44 11.17 -10.52 -6.82
C TYR A 44 11.29 -10.41 -5.29
N GLN A 45 11.86 -9.30 -4.80
CA GLN A 45 12.06 -9.08 -3.36
C GLN A 45 11.15 -7.98 -2.81
N CYS A 46 10.70 -8.13 -1.56
CA CYS A 46 9.88 -7.14 -0.88
C CYS A 46 10.06 -7.14 0.65
N ARG A 47 9.51 -6.10 1.29
CA ARG A 47 9.70 -5.83 2.74
C ARG A 47 8.65 -6.48 3.64
N GLN A 48 7.49 -6.83 3.07
CA GLN A 48 6.28 -7.21 3.79
C GLN A 48 5.66 -8.50 3.24
N ARG A 49 5.20 -9.38 4.15
CA ARG A 49 4.59 -10.67 3.77
C ARG A 49 3.32 -10.50 2.96
N ALA A 50 2.51 -9.49 3.28
CA ALA A 50 1.30 -9.17 2.52
C ALA A 50 1.62 -8.84 1.05
N SER A 51 2.71 -8.09 0.80
CA SER A 51 3.17 -7.77 -0.54
C SER A 51 3.64 -9.01 -1.30
N LEU A 52 4.39 -9.91 -0.65
CA LEU A 52 4.80 -11.17 -1.28
C LEU A 52 3.59 -12.05 -1.60
N ASN A 53 2.65 -12.19 -0.66
CA ASN A 53 1.45 -13.00 -0.87
C ASN A 53 0.61 -12.48 -2.04
N TRP A 54 0.42 -11.16 -2.12
CA TRP A 54 -0.26 -10.54 -3.26
C TRP A 54 0.50 -10.73 -4.57
N HIS A 55 1.83 -10.62 -4.54
CA HIS A 55 2.65 -10.93 -5.70
C HIS A 55 2.49 -12.39 -6.15
N MET A 56 2.43 -13.35 -5.23
CA MET A 56 2.22 -14.77 -5.56
C MET A 56 0.85 -15.03 -6.21
N LYS A 57 -0.19 -14.26 -5.86
CA LYS A 57 -1.49 -14.34 -6.56
C LYS A 57 -1.38 -14.01 -8.06
N LYS A 58 -0.40 -13.19 -8.47
CA LYS A 58 -0.14 -12.93 -9.89
C LYS A 58 0.28 -14.20 -10.62
N HIS A 59 1.20 -14.96 -10.02
CA HIS A 59 1.70 -16.21 -10.60
C HIS A 59 0.61 -17.27 -10.72
N ARG A 60 -0.34 -17.28 -9.78
CA ARG A 60 -1.49 -18.21 -9.81
C ARG A 60 -2.65 -17.74 -10.69
N GLY A 61 -2.58 -16.53 -11.25
CA GLY A 61 -3.71 -15.94 -11.98
C GLY A 61 -4.93 -15.60 -11.09
N GLU A 62 -4.75 -15.56 -9.76
CA GLU A 62 -5.83 -15.32 -8.79
C GLU A 62 -6.09 -13.81 -8.53
N LEU A 63 -5.42 -12.93 -9.29
CA LEU A 63 -5.66 -11.50 -9.18
C LEU A 63 -6.94 -11.09 -9.89
N HIS A 64 -7.92 -10.69 -9.10
CA HIS A 64 -9.15 -10.11 -9.57
C HIS A 64 -9.10 -8.59 -9.43
N TYR A 65 -9.57 -7.89 -10.46
CA TYR A 65 -9.71 -6.44 -10.47
C TYR A 65 -11.21 -6.09 -10.53
N PRO A 66 -11.97 -6.35 -9.45
CA PRO A 66 -13.42 -6.26 -9.49
C PRO A 66 -13.93 -4.83 -9.56
N PHE A 67 -13.10 -3.83 -9.29
CA PHE A 67 -13.54 -2.43 -9.20
C PHE A 67 -13.18 -1.65 -10.46
N PRO A 68 -14.12 -1.44 -11.41
CA PRO A 68 -13.90 -0.56 -12.56
C PRO A 68 -13.97 0.92 -12.17
N CYS A 69 -13.28 1.75 -12.95
CA CYS A 69 -13.53 3.18 -13.00
C CYS A 69 -14.67 3.44 -13.98
N GLU A 70 -15.80 3.94 -13.48
CA GLU A 70 -16.98 4.27 -14.32
C GLU A 70 -16.70 5.27 -15.46
N LEU A 71 -15.63 6.05 -15.39
CA LEU A 71 -15.33 7.09 -16.38
C LEU A 71 -14.46 6.56 -17.55
N CYS A 72 -13.66 5.52 -17.33
CA CYS A 72 -12.70 5.04 -18.34
C CYS A 72 -12.57 3.51 -18.43
N GLY A 73 -13.35 2.76 -17.64
CA GLY A 73 -13.34 1.30 -17.62
C GLY A 73 -12.10 0.65 -16.99
N LYS A 74 -11.07 1.42 -16.62
CA LYS A 74 -9.85 0.89 -15.99
C LYS A 74 -10.19 0.18 -14.68
N ARG A 75 -9.68 -1.04 -14.49
CA ARG A 75 -10.03 -1.90 -13.34
C ARG A 75 -8.94 -1.89 -12.28
N PHE A 76 -9.36 -1.97 -11.02
CA PHE A 76 -8.50 -1.89 -9.85
C PHE A 76 -8.83 -3.00 -8.85
N GLU A 77 -7.84 -3.32 -8.02
CA GLU A 77 -7.92 -4.35 -6.99
C GLU A 77 -8.71 -3.90 -5.75
N ARG A 78 -8.79 -2.59 -5.51
CA ARG A 78 -9.39 -2.01 -4.31
C ARG A 78 -10.13 -0.72 -4.65
N LEU A 79 -11.20 -0.46 -3.92
CA LEU A 79 -12.07 0.70 -4.15
C LEU A 79 -11.34 2.04 -3.88
N ASP A 80 -10.45 2.10 -2.89
CA ASP A 80 -9.65 3.30 -2.61
C ASP A 80 -8.70 3.64 -3.77
N SER A 81 -8.14 2.63 -4.43
CA SER A 81 -7.35 2.82 -5.65
C SER A 81 -8.17 3.43 -6.79
N VAL A 82 -9.44 3.04 -6.95
CA VAL A 82 -10.35 3.67 -7.93
C VAL A 82 -10.61 5.14 -7.57
N LYS A 83 -10.91 5.43 -6.29
CA LYS A 83 -11.18 6.80 -5.81
C LYS A 83 -10.00 7.73 -6.08
N PHE A 84 -8.79 7.28 -5.75
CA PHE A 84 -7.58 8.06 -5.97
C PHE A 84 -7.28 8.26 -7.46
N HIS A 85 -7.48 7.21 -8.28
CA HIS A 85 -7.36 7.33 -9.73
C HIS A 85 -8.34 8.35 -10.30
N LYS A 86 -9.62 8.31 -9.88
CA LYS A 86 -10.64 9.30 -10.30
C LYS A 86 -10.21 10.72 -9.96
N LEU A 87 -9.81 10.98 -8.72
CA LEU A 87 -9.37 12.31 -8.29
C LEU A 87 -8.21 12.87 -9.12
N LYS A 88 -7.24 12.02 -9.49
CA LYS A 88 -6.04 12.44 -10.21
C LYS A 88 -6.19 12.49 -11.72
N SER A 89 -7.00 11.60 -12.30
CA SER A 89 -7.07 11.37 -13.75
C SER A 89 -8.35 11.92 -14.37
N HIS A 90 -9.37 12.16 -13.55
CA HIS A 90 -10.64 12.74 -13.92
C HIS A 90 -11.01 13.85 -12.92
N PRO A 91 -10.19 14.90 -12.79
CA PRO A 91 -10.50 16.00 -11.88
C PRO A 91 -11.83 16.63 -12.31
N GLU A 92 -12.78 16.70 -11.38
CA GLU A 92 -13.98 17.49 -11.64
C GLU A 92 -13.56 18.97 -11.83
N PRO A 93 -14.10 19.67 -12.83
CA PRO A 93 -13.91 21.11 -12.91
C PRO A 93 -14.42 21.72 -11.62
N LYS A 94 -13.56 22.47 -10.92
CA LYS A 94 -13.97 23.15 -9.69
C LYS A 94 -15.11 24.10 -10.06
N PRO A 95 -16.26 24.06 -9.37
CA PRO A 95 -17.32 25.03 -9.62
C PRO A 95 -16.79 26.45 -9.35
N PRO A 96 -17.24 27.44 -10.13
CA PRO A 96 -16.81 28.84 -10.00
C PRO A 96 -17.13 29.42 -8.62
#